data_AF-A0A9E1BEV9-F1
#
_entry.id   AF-A0A9E1BEV9-F1
#
_cell.length_a   1.000
_cell.length_b   1.000
_cell.length_c   1.000
_cell.angle_alpha   90.00
_cell.angle_beta   90.00
_cell.angle_gamma   90.00
#
_symmetry.space_group_name_H-M   'P 1'
#
loop_
_entity.id
_entity.type
_entity.pdbx_description
1 polymer ?
#
loop_
_entity_poly.entity_id
_entity_poly.type
_entity_poly.pdbx_seq_one_letter_code
_entity_poly.pdbx_strand_id
1 'polypeptide(L)'
;MFVKKLNITWDGIHDSTGYLFSLAKSLCCAVKNSPWAEYAEDIVATSGFAFRMWVAADLCPSSTSIWEFGKQPAWVTSGGLDCEYTERLWNEDAIEEKRRLAAIEQIKKSIDKGIPAVSWDIGVPEWGLIIGYDDDTQMFATLAVNGEGEMSYNVLGKRELPIMSVLTVTGASDKSKTDILRDTMKLAASHLKGEEWCGNAKGLEAYPALIRHFETDDPEFALCWQMEYLLGTYGALKYYAWKYFEKMGQTELAGIYKAVFDGWQEAFQIKKQQDVSQPEIKAKIAALLRSAHEHEIKAVDIMEKIA
;
A
#
# COMPACT_ATOMS: atom_id res chain seq x y z
N MET A 1 11.91 33.68 -1.21
CA MET A 1 10.46 33.64 -1.02
C MET A 1 9.92 32.64 -2.02
N PHE A 2 9.80 31.39 -1.61
CA PHE A 2 9.42 30.28 -2.48
C PHE A 2 8.19 29.61 -1.88
N VAL A 3 7.06 29.81 -2.55
CA VAL A 3 5.80 29.10 -2.30
C VAL A 3 5.53 28.29 -3.56
N LYS A 4 5.30 26.99 -3.39
CA LYS A 4 4.95 26.12 -4.51
C LYS A 4 3.91 25.11 -4.07
N LYS A 5 2.80 25.02 -4.80
CA LYS A 5 1.77 24.00 -4.62
C LYS A 5 1.47 23.35 -5.97
N LEU A 6 1.53 22.03 -6.01
CA LEU A 6 1.15 21.21 -7.16
C LEU A 6 -0.38 21.05 -7.16
N ASN A 7 -0.98 21.05 -8.36
CA ASN A 7 -2.40 20.77 -8.52
C ASN A 7 -2.61 19.26 -8.68
N ILE A 8 -2.69 18.53 -7.58
CA ILE A 8 -2.76 17.07 -7.53
C ILE A 8 -4.00 16.63 -6.76
N THR A 9 -4.75 15.71 -7.34
CA THR A 9 -5.92 15.06 -6.72
C THR A 9 -5.78 13.54 -6.80
N TRP A 10 -6.67 12.82 -6.11
CA TRP A 10 -6.76 11.36 -6.23
C TRP A 10 -7.42 10.88 -7.54
N ASP A 11 -7.82 11.80 -8.43
CA ASP A 11 -8.56 11.46 -9.65
C ASP A 11 -7.75 10.55 -10.55
N GLY A 12 -8.42 9.53 -11.08
CA GLY A 12 -7.83 8.52 -11.96
C GLY A 12 -6.76 7.65 -11.29
N ILE A 13 -6.81 7.50 -9.97
CA ILE A 13 -6.23 6.37 -9.25
C ILE A 13 -7.35 5.33 -9.08
N HIS A 14 -7.13 4.11 -9.57
CA HIS A 14 -8.15 3.06 -9.47
C HIS A 14 -8.31 2.58 -8.02
N ASP A 15 -9.53 2.62 -7.50
CA ASP A 15 -9.83 2.14 -6.15
C ASP A 15 -11.21 1.49 -6.18
N SER A 16 -11.24 0.15 -6.33
CA SER A 16 -12.45 -0.62 -6.56
C SER A 16 -13.34 -0.74 -5.31
N THR A 17 -12.83 -0.39 -4.14
CA THR A 17 -13.51 -0.57 -2.84
C THR A 17 -13.67 0.74 -2.08
N GLY A 18 -12.87 1.76 -2.41
CA GLY A 18 -12.72 3.00 -1.65
C GLY A 18 -11.74 2.87 -0.47
N TYR A 19 -11.10 1.71 -0.32
CA TYR A 19 -10.22 1.36 0.78
C TYR A 19 -8.80 0.99 0.32
N LEU A 20 -8.39 1.35 -0.91
CA LEU A 20 -7.03 1.03 -1.39
C LEU A 20 -5.97 1.47 -0.38
N PHE A 21 -5.06 0.56 -0.04
CA PHE A 21 -3.98 0.81 0.90
C PHE A 21 -3.27 2.13 0.63
N SER A 22 -3.25 3.02 1.61
CA SER A 22 -2.90 4.43 1.41
C SER A 22 -1.47 4.65 0.92
N LEU A 23 -0.51 3.78 1.25
CA LEU A 23 0.84 3.85 0.69
C LEU A 23 0.83 3.54 -0.81
N ALA A 24 0.16 2.46 -1.21
CA ALA A 24 0.03 2.09 -2.63
C ALA A 24 -0.69 3.20 -3.42
N LYS A 25 -1.77 3.75 -2.86
CA LYS A 25 -2.52 4.88 -3.43
C LYS A 25 -1.64 6.12 -3.61
N SER A 26 -0.89 6.50 -2.57
CA SER A 26 0.01 7.65 -2.58
C SER A 26 1.16 7.46 -3.57
N LEU A 27 1.79 6.29 -3.58
CA LEU A 27 2.89 5.98 -4.50
C LEU A 27 2.42 5.97 -5.96
N CYS A 28 1.30 5.32 -6.25
CA CYS A 28 0.65 5.33 -7.56
C CYS A 28 0.38 6.78 -8.03
N CYS A 29 -0.19 7.61 -7.15
CA CYS A 29 -0.47 9.01 -7.45
C CYS A 29 0.80 9.86 -7.66
N ALA A 30 1.85 9.64 -6.86
CA ALA A 30 3.12 10.33 -7.04
C ALA A 30 3.78 9.99 -8.38
N VAL A 31 3.78 8.70 -8.77
CA VAL A 31 4.32 8.25 -10.06
C VAL A 31 3.47 8.79 -11.21
N LYS A 32 2.13 8.77 -11.09
CA LYS A 32 1.22 9.33 -12.10
C LYS A 32 1.49 10.81 -12.38
N ASN A 33 1.84 11.58 -11.36
CA ASN A 33 2.15 13.01 -11.48
C ASN A 33 3.66 13.28 -11.65
N SER A 34 4.39 12.31 -12.22
CA SER A 34 5.81 12.41 -12.54
C SER A 34 6.06 12.22 -14.04
N PRO A 35 7.30 12.41 -14.54
CA PRO A 35 7.67 12.06 -15.90
C PRO A 35 7.51 10.58 -16.27
N TRP A 36 7.23 9.70 -15.30
CA TRP A 36 7.14 8.24 -15.43
C TRP A 36 5.70 7.73 -15.21
N ALA A 37 4.71 8.53 -15.60
CA ALA A 37 3.29 8.24 -15.36
C ALA A 37 2.83 6.88 -15.91
N GLU A 38 3.50 6.33 -16.92
CA GLU A 38 3.23 5.00 -17.49
C GLU A 38 3.47 3.84 -16.52
N TYR A 39 4.22 4.07 -15.43
CA TYR A 39 4.49 3.10 -14.36
C TYR A 39 3.53 3.24 -13.17
N ALA A 40 2.57 4.18 -13.21
CA ALA A 40 1.75 4.53 -12.06
C ALA A 40 0.93 3.37 -11.49
N GLU A 41 0.31 2.54 -12.35
CA GLU A 41 -0.40 1.35 -11.87
C GLU A 41 0.57 0.20 -11.58
N ASP A 42 1.59 0.03 -12.43
CA ASP A 42 2.56 -1.05 -12.30
C ASP A 42 3.30 -0.99 -10.96
N ILE A 43 3.65 0.20 -10.47
CA ILE A 43 4.46 0.35 -9.25
C ILE A 43 3.82 -0.30 -8.04
N VAL A 44 2.48 -0.37 -7.97
CA VAL A 44 1.76 -1.05 -6.88
C VAL A 44 2.06 -2.56 -6.87
N ALA A 45 2.15 -3.18 -8.05
CA ALA A 45 2.52 -4.58 -8.19
C ALA A 45 4.04 -4.78 -8.07
N THR A 46 4.83 -3.98 -8.78
CA THR A 46 6.28 -4.20 -8.90
C THR A 46 7.07 -3.87 -7.64
N SER A 47 6.51 -3.04 -6.76
CA SER A 47 7.04 -2.84 -5.41
C SER A 47 6.48 -3.82 -4.39
N GLY A 48 5.77 -4.85 -4.82
CA GLY A 48 5.30 -5.94 -3.97
C GLY A 48 4.00 -5.66 -3.20
N PHE A 49 3.52 -4.42 -3.09
CA PHE A 49 2.36 -4.09 -2.25
C PHE A 49 1.07 -4.79 -2.67
N ALA A 50 0.88 -5.08 -3.96
CA ALA A 50 -0.28 -5.83 -4.43
C ALA A 50 -0.40 -7.26 -3.83
N PHE A 51 0.70 -7.79 -3.30
CA PHE A 51 0.84 -9.15 -2.77
C PHE A 51 0.95 -9.21 -1.25
N ARG A 52 1.10 -8.06 -0.59
CA ARG A 52 1.34 -7.97 0.85
C ARG A 52 0.03 -7.97 1.62
N MET A 53 -0.02 -8.74 2.70
CA MET A 53 -1.17 -8.83 3.59
C MET A 53 -0.71 -9.09 5.04
N TRP A 54 -1.43 -8.49 5.98
CA TRP A 54 -1.30 -8.71 7.43
C TRP A 54 -2.66 -8.73 8.11
N VAL A 55 -2.81 -9.58 9.12
CA VAL A 55 -4.02 -9.63 9.93
C VAL A 55 -3.60 -9.77 11.38
N ALA A 56 -3.86 -8.73 12.17
CA ALA A 56 -3.75 -8.81 13.61
C ALA A 56 -4.88 -9.68 14.18
N ALA A 57 -4.60 -10.38 15.28
CA ALA A 57 -5.57 -11.30 15.91
C ALA A 57 -6.81 -10.57 16.45
N ASP A 58 -6.71 -9.27 16.73
CA ASP A 58 -7.79 -8.39 17.16
C ASP A 58 -8.38 -7.55 16.01
N LEU A 59 -7.98 -7.84 14.77
CA LEU A 59 -8.34 -7.10 13.56
C LEU A 59 -7.96 -5.62 13.57
N CYS A 60 -6.98 -5.20 14.39
CA CYS A 60 -6.57 -3.80 14.45
C CYS A 60 -6.13 -3.28 13.05
N PRO A 61 -6.77 -2.24 12.49
CA PRO A 61 -6.48 -1.74 11.13
C PRO A 61 -5.03 -1.27 10.94
N SER A 62 -4.42 -0.75 12.01
CA SER A 62 -3.04 -0.29 12.00
C SER A 62 -2.03 -1.39 11.70
N SER A 63 -2.41 -2.67 11.82
CA SER A 63 -1.60 -3.82 11.42
C SER A 63 -1.13 -3.76 9.96
N THR A 64 -1.88 -3.09 9.09
CA THR A 64 -1.50 -2.81 7.68
C THR A 64 -0.26 -1.92 7.54
N SER A 65 0.15 -1.27 8.64
CA SER A 65 1.27 -0.34 8.72
C SER A 65 2.38 -0.78 9.69
N ILE A 66 2.38 -2.04 10.14
CA ILE A 66 3.41 -2.59 11.05
C ILE A 66 4.37 -3.49 10.27
N TRP A 67 5.43 -2.90 9.72
CA TRP A 67 6.46 -3.58 8.94
C TRP A 67 7.75 -2.74 8.85
N GLU A 68 8.80 -3.28 8.23
CA GLU A 68 10.12 -2.64 8.11
C GLU A 68 10.11 -1.49 7.10
N PHE A 69 9.77 -0.27 7.54
CA PHE A 69 9.66 0.93 6.70
C PHE A 69 10.92 1.19 5.85
N GLY A 70 12.11 0.93 6.38
CA GLY A 70 13.39 1.01 5.68
C GLY A 70 13.57 0.10 4.46
N LYS A 71 12.66 -0.85 4.20
CA LYS A 71 12.68 -1.69 2.98
C LYS A 71 12.03 -1.02 1.76
N GLN A 72 11.25 0.05 1.95
CA GLN A 72 10.57 0.75 0.85
C GLN A 72 11.48 1.10 -0.33
N PRO A 73 12.71 1.62 -0.13
CA PRO A 73 13.56 1.99 -1.26
C PRO A 73 13.92 0.79 -2.14
N ALA A 74 14.19 -0.36 -1.52
CA ALA A 74 14.51 -1.59 -2.25
C ALA A 74 13.32 -2.09 -3.08
N TRP A 75 12.10 -1.92 -2.56
CA TRP A 75 10.87 -2.30 -3.28
C TRP A 75 10.49 -1.33 -4.39
N VAL A 76 10.68 -0.02 -4.21
CA VAL A 76 10.42 0.93 -5.30
C VAL A 76 11.43 0.72 -6.43
N THR A 77 12.70 0.50 -6.09
CA THR A 77 13.78 0.23 -7.06
C THR A 77 13.70 -1.15 -7.72
N SER A 78 13.06 -2.14 -7.10
CA SER A 78 12.72 -3.40 -7.79
C SER A 78 11.75 -3.15 -8.94
N GLY A 79 10.85 -2.17 -8.80
CA GLY A 79 9.91 -1.73 -9.82
C GLY A 79 10.49 -0.89 -10.95
N GLY A 80 11.80 -0.66 -10.95
CA GLY A 80 12.49 0.09 -12.00
C GLY A 80 12.42 1.61 -11.84
N LEU A 81 11.95 2.11 -10.69
CA LEU A 81 11.96 3.54 -10.35
C LEU A 81 13.02 3.84 -9.29
N ASP A 82 13.72 4.96 -9.44
CA ASP A 82 14.63 5.45 -8.42
C ASP A 82 13.87 6.30 -7.41
N CYS A 83 14.31 6.26 -6.15
CA CYS A 83 13.74 7.08 -5.10
C CYS A 83 14.79 7.59 -4.11
N GLU A 84 14.49 8.71 -3.49
CA GLU A 84 15.12 9.15 -2.25
C GLU A 84 14.19 8.79 -1.08
N TYR A 85 14.78 8.46 0.06
CA TYR A 85 14.05 8.04 1.25
C TYR A 85 14.72 8.56 2.53
N THR A 86 13.93 9.19 3.39
CA THR A 86 14.37 9.61 4.72
C THR A 86 13.43 9.04 5.76
N GLU A 87 14.02 8.41 6.76
CA GLU A 87 13.31 7.76 7.85
C GLU A 87 13.83 8.20 9.22
N ARG A 88 12.93 8.12 10.19
CA ARG A 88 13.23 8.07 11.61
C ARG A 88 12.17 7.22 12.30
N LEU A 89 12.57 6.24 13.11
CA LEU A 89 11.68 5.39 13.89
C LEU A 89 11.54 5.90 15.34
N TRP A 90 10.76 5.17 16.13
CA TRP A 90 10.63 5.41 17.57
C TRP A 90 12.00 5.33 18.27
N ASN A 91 12.14 6.08 19.37
CA ASN A 91 13.34 6.13 20.23
C ASN A 91 14.63 6.64 19.54
N GLU A 92 14.52 7.32 18.40
CA GLU A 92 15.65 7.94 17.68
C GLU A 92 15.71 9.47 17.90
N ASP A 93 15.39 9.95 19.09
CA ASP A 93 15.24 11.39 19.38
C ASP A 93 16.53 12.19 19.12
N ALA A 94 17.70 11.57 19.33
CA ALA A 94 19.00 12.21 19.12
C ALA A 94 19.27 12.61 17.66
N ILE A 95 18.57 12.02 16.68
CA ILE A 95 18.72 12.33 15.26
C ILE A 95 17.47 12.98 14.66
N GLU A 96 16.45 13.27 15.47
CA GLU A 96 15.15 13.74 14.99
C GLU A 96 15.29 15.00 14.14
N GLU A 97 15.86 16.07 14.70
CA GLU A 97 15.91 17.37 14.02
C GLU A 97 16.69 17.27 12.71
N LYS A 98 17.84 16.59 12.74
CA LYS A 98 18.68 16.35 11.57
C LYS A 98 17.90 15.62 10.47
N ARG A 99 17.13 14.58 10.82
CA ARG A 99 16.34 13.79 9.88
C ARG A 99 15.17 14.60 9.33
N ARG A 100 14.48 15.36 10.16
CA ARG A 100 13.36 16.22 9.76
C ARG A 100 13.81 17.31 8.77
N LEU A 101 14.91 17.98 9.06
CA LEU A 101 15.48 18.99 8.14
C LEU A 101 15.89 18.36 6.80
N ALA A 102 16.52 17.18 6.82
CA ALA A 102 16.86 16.46 5.59
C ALA A 102 15.60 16.07 4.78
N ALA A 103 14.53 15.63 5.46
CA ALA A 103 13.27 15.31 4.81
C ALA A 103 12.58 16.54 4.21
N ILE A 104 12.60 17.69 4.89
CA ILE A 104 12.07 18.96 4.36
C ILE A 104 12.80 19.33 3.06
N GLU A 105 14.13 19.28 3.03
CA GLU A 105 14.91 19.55 1.83
C GLU A 105 14.61 18.56 0.69
N GLN A 106 14.49 17.27 1.00
CA GLN A 106 14.08 16.22 0.05
C GLN A 106 12.70 16.52 -0.56
N ILE A 107 11.71 16.87 0.27
CA ILE A 107 10.36 17.21 -0.17
C ILE A 107 10.38 18.41 -1.10
N LYS A 108 11.05 19.50 -0.71
CA LYS A 108 11.15 20.73 -1.52
C LYS A 108 11.77 20.45 -2.87
N LYS A 109 12.87 19.69 -2.92
CA LYS A 109 13.52 19.26 -4.16
C LYS A 109 12.58 18.46 -5.07
N SER A 110 11.73 17.59 -4.51
CA SER A 110 10.73 16.83 -5.28
C SER A 110 9.63 17.74 -5.83
N ILE A 111 9.08 18.62 -4.99
CA ILE A 111 8.05 19.59 -5.38
C ILE A 111 8.58 20.56 -6.46
N ASP A 112 9.83 20.97 -6.37
CA ASP A 112 10.50 21.80 -7.37
C ASP A 112 10.57 21.12 -8.74
N LYS A 113 10.69 19.79 -8.76
CA LYS A 113 10.59 18.96 -9.98
C LYS A 113 9.16 18.67 -10.43
N GLY A 114 8.15 19.07 -9.66
CA GLY A 114 6.74 18.84 -9.98
C GLY A 114 6.18 17.52 -9.47
N ILE A 115 6.89 16.80 -8.60
CA ILE A 115 6.52 15.46 -8.11
C ILE A 115 6.16 15.55 -6.62
N PRO A 116 4.98 15.08 -6.17
CA PRO A 116 4.63 15.09 -4.75
C PRO A 116 5.49 14.08 -3.97
N ALA A 117 5.68 14.35 -2.68
CA ALA A 117 6.37 13.42 -1.78
C ALA A 117 5.34 12.52 -1.07
N VAL A 118 5.63 11.22 -0.99
CA VAL A 118 4.83 10.25 -0.24
C VAL A 118 5.31 10.26 1.21
N SER A 119 4.40 10.42 2.17
CA SER A 119 4.77 10.51 3.58
C SER A 119 3.76 9.85 4.52
N TRP A 120 4.25 9.37 5.65
CA TRP A 120 3.46 8.81 6.74
C TRP A 120 2.86 9.90 7.65
N ASP A 121 1.70 9.61 8.24
CA ASP A 121 0.97 10.48 9.18
C ASP A 121 0.51 11.80 8.53
N ILE A 122 -0.16 11.66 7.39
CA ILE A 122 -0.70 12.78 6.61
C ILE A 122 -2.21 12.85 6.81
N GLY A 123 -2.63 13.76 7.69
CA GLY A 123 -4.04 14.04 8.01
C GLY A 123 -4.62 13.08 9.03
N VAL A 124 -4.37 11.79 8.86
CA VAL A 124 -4.65 10.68 9.77
C VAL A 124 -3.40 9.79 9.88
N PRO A 125 -3.33 8.81 10.81
CA PRO A 125 -2.25 7.81 10.91
C PRO A 125 -2.15 6.83 9.72
N GLU A 126 -2.07 7.39 8.52
CA GLU A 126 -1.97 6.73 7.23
C GLU A 126 -0.99 7.49 6.33
N TRP A 127 -0.71 6.88 5.18
CA TRP A 127 0.08 7.50 4.13
C TRP A 127 -0.74 8.54 3.35
N GLY A 128 -0.07 9.61 2.95
CA GLY A 128 -0.61 10.60 2.04
C GLY A 128 0.50 11.29 1.26
N LEU A 129 0.15 12.40 0.64
CA LEU A 129 1.07 13.20 -0.14
C LEU A 129 1.35 14.55 0.52
N ILE A 130 2.58 14.99 0.41
CA ILE A 130 2.94 16.40 0.52
C ILE A 130 3.03 16.93 -0.91
N ILE A 131 2.18 17.93 -1.22
CA ILE A 131 1.95 18.44 -2.58
C ILE A 131 2.42 19.90 -2.73
N GLY A 132 2.94 20.51 -1.68
CA GLY A 132 3.43 21.87 -1.74
C GLY A 132 4.14 22.29 -0.45
N TYR A 133 4.79 23.43 -0.52
CA TYR A 133 5.53 24.03 0.58
C TYR A 133 5.46 25.56 0.52
N ASP A 134 5.53 26.18 1.69
CA ASP A 134 5.61 27.62 1.90
C ASP A 134 6.69 27.89 2.96
N ASP A 135 7.82 28.46 2.52
CA ASP A 135 8.93 28.79 3.40
C ASP A 135 8.68 30.00 4.31
N ASP A 136 7.75 30.88 3.95
CA ASP A 136 7.44 32.07 4.74
C ASP A 136 6.63 31.69 5.97
N THR A 137 5.66 30.79 5.79
CA THR A 137 4.82 30.27 6.89
C THR A 137 5.34 28.96 7.50
N GLN A 138 6.35 28.34 6.89
CA GLN A 138 6.88 27.01 7.25
C GLN A 138 5.80 25.93 7.28
N MET A 139 4.98 25.91 6.23
CA MET A 139 3.85 25.00 6.07
C MET A 139 4.00 24.14 4.82
N PHE A 140 3.62 22.88 4.93
CA PHE A 140 3.37 21.99 3.81
C PHE A 140 1.89 22.05 3.43
N ALA A 141 1.60 22.04 2.13
CA ALA A 141 0.30 21.65 1.62
C ALA A 141 0.27 20.12 1.49
N THR A 142 -0.78 19.48 1.99
CA THR A 142 -0.91 18.02 2.03
C THR A 142 -2.17 17.53 1.34
N LEU A 143 -2.14 16.28 0.90
CA LEU A 143 -3.29 15.54 0.40
C LEU A 143 -3.35 14.20 1.13
N ALA A 144 -4.26 14.11 2.10
CA ALA A 144 -4.57 12.90 2.85
C ALA A 144 -5.65 12.09 2.13
N VAL A 145 -5.91 10.86 2.59
CA VAL A 145 -7.00 10.01 2.06
C VAL A 145 -8.39 10.66 2.18
N ASN A 146 -8.56 11.58 3.13
CA ASN A 146 -9.81 12.31 3.38
C ASN A 146 -9.85 13.74 2.80
N GLY A 147 -8.80 14.19 2.10
CA GLY A 147 -8.79 15.48 1.41
C GLY A 147 -7.52 16.30 1.60
N GLU A 148 -7.55 17.52 1.06
CA GLU A 148 -6.44 18.48 1.21
C GLU A 148 -6.34 19.04 2.64
N GLY A 149 -5.13 19.40 3.04
CA GLY A 149 -4.86 20.05 4.30
C GLY A 149 -3.51 20.76 4.32
N GLU A 150 -3.09 21.15 5.52
CA GLU A 150 -1.82 21.80 5.76
C GLU A 150 -1.12 21.19 6.98
N MET A 151 0.22 21.24 6.99
CA MET A 151 1.03 20.69 8.07
C MET A 151 2.28 21.53 8.29
N SER A 152 2.57 21.96 9.52
CA SER A 152 3.80 22.68 9.83
C SER A 152 5.05 21.80 9.61
N TYR A 153 6.12 22.39 9.09
CA TYR A 153 7.43 21.72 8.98
C TYR A 153 7.93 21.15 10.31
N ASN A 154 7.56 21.77 11.44
CA ASN A 154 8.02 21.38 12.77
C ASN A 154 7.36 20.12 13.30
N VAL A 155 6.22 19.70 12.74
CA VAL A 155 5.50 18.49 13.18
C VAL A 155 5.76 17.28 12.27
N LEU A 156 6.50 17.44 11.15
CA LEU A 156 6.86 16.32 10.28
C LEU A 156 7.59 15.23 11.10
N GLY A 157 6.99 14.03 11.17
CA GLY A 157 7.51 12.91 11.94
C GLY A 157 7.31 12.98 13.46
N LYS A 158 6.52 13.95 13.97
CA LYS A 158 6.21 14.18 15.40
C LYS A 158 4.71 14.19 15.72
N ARG A 159 3.89 13.60 14.86
CA ARG A 159 2.43 13.61 14.98
C ARG A 159 1.97 12.46 15.89
N GLU A 160 0.88 11.78 15.56
CA GLU A 160 0.25 10.80 16.44
C GLU A 160 1.19 9.63 16.73
N LEU A 161 1.88 9.16 15.69
CA LEU A 161 2.99 8.23 15.84
C LEU A 161 4.30 8.96 15.51
N PRO A 162 5.29 8.99 16.43
CA PRO A 162 6.57 9.65 16.21
C PRO A 162 7.45 8.79 15.29
N ILE A 163 6.99 8.55 14.07
CA ILE A 163 7.67 7.87 12.97
C ILE A 163 7.68 8.87 11.81
N MET A 164 8.84 9.05 11.20
CA MET A 164 8.99 9.82 9.98
C MET A 164 9.31 8.86 8.84
N SER A 165 8.54 8.93 7.78
CA SER A 165 8.81 8.21 6.54
C SER A 165 8.47 9.13 5.39
N VAL A 166 9.45 9.43 4.55
CA VAL A 166 9.32 10.32 3.40
C VAL A 166 10.02 9.67 2.20
N LEU A 167 9.25 9.39 1.15
CA LEU A 167 9.71 8.82 -0.09
C LEU A 167 9.40 9.77 -1.25
N THR A 168 10.38 10.02 -2.11
CA THR A 168 10.21 10.84 -3.32
C THR A 168 10.75 10.08 -4.51
N VAL A 169 9.97 9.99 -5.58
CA VAL A 169 10.42 9.39 -6.86
C VAL A 169 11.38 10.35 -7.54
N THR A 170 12.57 9.88 -7.92
CA THR A 170 13.66 10.72 -8.43
C THR A 170 14.11 10.38 -9.84
N GLY A 171 13.78 9.19 -10.32
CA GLY A 171 14.28 8.65 -11.58
C GLY A 171 13.52 7.41 -12.02
N ALA A 172 13.87 6.93 -13.21
CA ALA A 172 13.64 5.57 -13.62
C ALA A 172 14.99 4.94 -13.95
N SER A 173 15.16 3.68 -13.57
CA SER A 173 16.34 2.89 -13.86
C SER A 173 16.32 2.36 -15.29
N ASP A 174 17.48 1.91 -15.79
CA ASP A 174 17.61 1.25 -17.09
C ASP A 174 17.17 -0.23 -17.08
N LYS A 175 16.44 -0.68 -16.05
CA LYS A 175 16.00 -2.08 -15.94
C LYS A 175 15.07 -2.44 -17.11
N SER A 176 15.33 -3.60 -17.70
CA SER A 176 14.44 -4.14 -18.71
C SER A 176 13.10 -4.56 -18.10
N LYS A 177 12.03 -4.56 -18.89
CA LYS A 177 10.72 -5.08 -18.45
C LYS A 177 10.80 -6.53 -17.95
N THR A 178 11.68 -7.34 -18.54
CA THR A 178 11.91 -8.73 -18.13
C THR A 178 12.56 -8.82 -16.74
N ASP A 179 13.53 -7.94 -16.46
CA ASP A 179 14.18 -7.90 -15.14
C ASP A 179 13.22 -7.37 -14.06
N ILE A 180 12.44 -6.33 -14.36
CA ILE A 180 11.38 -5.84 -13.46
C ILE A 180 10.36 -6.96 -13.17
N LEU A 181 9.95 -7.72 -14.18
CA LEU A 181 9.05 -8.85 -14.00
C LEU A 181 9.66 -9.93 -13.08
N ARG A 182 10.92 -10.31 -13.30
CA ARG A 182 11.62 -11.29 -12.46
C ARG A 182 11.71 -10.81 -11.01
N ASP A 183 12.13 -9.57 -10.81
CA ASP A 183 12.22 -8.94 -9.48
C ASP A 183 10.84 -8.88 -8.81
N THR A 184 9.79 -8.58 -9.57
CA THR A 184 8.41 -8.55 -9.08
C THR A 184 7.95 -9.92 -8.63
N MET A 185 8.17 -10.98 -9.42
CA MET A 185 7.78 -12.34 -9.04
C MET A 185 8.51 -12.81 -7.78
N LYS A 186 9.82 -12.54 -7.69
CA LYS A 186 10.62 -12.85 -6.51
C LYS A 186 10.09 -12.13 -5.26
N LEU A 187 9.82 -10.83 -5.39
CA LEU A 187 9.32 -10.02 -4.29
C LEU A 187 7.91 -10.43 -3.87
N ALA A 188 7.02 -10.67 -4.83
CA ALA A 188 5.67 -11.16 -4.60
C ALA A 188 5.67 -12.50 -3.83
N ALA A 189 6.48 -13.47 -4.26
CA ALA A 189 6.63 -14.75 -3.57
C ALA A 189 7.16 -14.57 -2.14
N SER A 190 8.16 -13.71 -1.94
CA SER A 190 8.71 -13.40 -0.61
C SER A 190 7.64 -12.83 0.34
N HIS A 191 6.84 -11.87 -0.15
CA HIS A 191 5.73 -11.28 0.61
C HIS A 191 4.61 -12.28 0.93
N LEU A 192 4.20 -13.08 -0.05
CA LEU A 192 3.17 -14.10 0.15
C LEU A 192 3.62 -15.20 1.12
N LYS A 193 4.92 -15.54 1.15
CA LYS A 193 5.46 -16.45 2.17
C LYS A 193 5.69 -15.80 3.54
N GLY A 194 5.45 -14.50 3.66
CA GLY A 194 5.59 -13.80 4.93
C GLY A 194 7.04 -13.66 5.41
N GLU A 195 8.01 -13.57 4.50
CA GLU A 195 9.44 -13.50 4.85
C GLU A 195 9.84 -12.22 5.60
N GLU A 196 8.99 -11.19 5.55
CA GLU A 196 9.20 -9.91 6.24
C GLU A 196 8.98 -10.00 7.75
N TRP A 197 9.64 -9.13 8.52
CA TRP A 197 9.33 -9.02 9.93
C TRP A 197 7.94 -8.39 10.17
N CYS A 198 7.08 -9.12 10.89
CA CYS A 198 5.83 -8.64 11.47
C CYS A 198 5.37 -9.66 12.54
N GLY A 199 4.81 -9.19 13.65
CA GLY A 199 4.28 -10.05 14.72
C GLY A 199 2.86 -10.59 14.44
N ASN A 200 2.21 -10.10 13.40
CA ASN A 200 0.88 -10.52 12.98
C ASN A 200 0.94 -11.67 11.95
N ALA A 201 -0.19 -12.34 11.72
CA ALA A 201 -0.32 -13.25 10.59
C ALA A 201 -0.09 -12.46 9.29
N LYS A 202 0.70 -13.02 8.38
CA LYS A 202 1.25 -12.28 7.22
C LYS A 202 1.36 -13.16 5.99
N GLY A 203 1.34 -12.54 4.81
CA GLY A 203 1.32 -13.27 3.55
C GLY A 203 0.12 -14.23 3.48
N LEU A 204 0.34 -15.47 3.06
CA LEU A 204 -0.69 -16.49 2.94
C LEU A 204 -1.32 -16.86 4.30
N GLU A 205 -0.58 -16.74 5.42
CA GLU A 205 -1.14 -16.99 6.76
C GLU A 205 -2.20 -15.96 7.18
N ALA A 206 -2.25 -14.80 6.50
CA ALA A 206 -3.30 -13.80 6.73
C ALA A 206 -4.70 -14.32 6.33
N TYR A 207 -4.80 -15.23 5.35
CA TYR A 207 -6.08 -15.83 4.95
C TYR A 207 -6.75 -16.62 6.09
N PRO A 208 -6.14 -17.68 6.65
CA PRO A 208 -6.76 -18.42 7.74
C PRO A 208 -6.93 -17.56 8.99
N ALA A 209 -6.08 -16.54 9.21
CA ALA A 209 -6.31 -15.58 10.28
C ALA A 209 -7.62 -14.80 10.10
N LEU A 210 -7.84 -14.21 8.93
CA LEU A 210 -9.07 -13.46 8.62
C LEU A 210 -10.31 -14.36 8.56
N ILE A 211 -10.21 -15.53 7.92
CA ILE A 211 -11.31 -16.49 7.75
C ILE A 211 -11.88 -16.93 9.12
N ARG A 212 -11.02 -17.13 10.13
CA ARG A 212 -11.47 -17.52 11.48
C ARG A 212 -12.46 -16.53 12.10
N HIS A 213 -12.37 -15.24 11.76
CA HIS A 213 -13.32 -14.23 12.24
C HIS A 213 -14.69 -14.30 11.56
N PHE A 214 -14.79 -14.94 10.39
CA PHE A 214 -16.08 -15.26 9.77
C PHE A 214 -16.65 -16.59 10.29
N GLU A 215 -15.81 -17.46 10.84
CA GLU A 215 -16.23 -18.79 11.33
C GLU A 215 -16.60 -18.80 12.82
N THR A 216 -16.34 -17.72 13.54
CA THR A 216 -16.79 -17.57 14.93
C THR A 216 -18.28 -17.23 15.02
N ASP A 217 -18.91 -17.65 16.12
CA ASP A 217 -20.29 -17.32 16.49
C ASP A 217 -20.39 -16.00 17.26
N ASP A 218 -19.27 -15.31 17.48
CA ASP A 218 -19.25 -14.03 18.16
C ASP A 218 -19.88 -12.93 17.27
N PRO A 219 -21.02 -12.36 17.70
CA PRO A 219 -21.77 -11.37 16.91
C PRO A 219 -21.06 -10.02 16.79
N GLU A 220 -20.08 -9.70 17.64
CA GLU A 220 -19.32 -8.45 17.54
C GLU A 220 -18.49 -8.40 16.26
N PHE A 221 -17.98 -9.54 15.82
CA PHE A 221 -17.25 -9.63 14.55
C PHE A 221 -18.18 -9.36 13.37
N ALA A 222 -19.40 -9.90 13.33
CA ALA A 222 -20.33 -9.63 12.22
C ALA A 222 -20.51 -8.11 11.95
N LEU A 223 -20.54 -7.30 13.00
CA LEU A 223 -20.75 -5.84 12.90
C LEU A 223 -19.44 -5.04 12.79
N CYS A 224 -18.28 -5.70 12.88
CA CYS A 224 -16.96 -5.10 12.90
C CYS A 224 -16.61 -4.41 11.56
N TRP A 225 -16.34 -3.10 11.61
CA TRP A 225 -15.88 -2.32 10.46
C TRP A 225 -14.49 -2.76 9.99
N GLN A 226 -13.65 -3.27 10.89
CA GLN A 226 -12.28 -3.68 10.59
C GLN A 226 -12.23 -4.80 9.55
N MET A 227 -13.22 -5.71 9.55
CA MET A 227 -13.33 -6.72 8.49
C MET A 227 -13.65 -6.12 7.13
N GLU A 228 -14.54 -5.11 7.08
CA GLU A 228 -14.81 -4.37 5.84
C GLU A 228 -13.55 -3.68 5.34
N TYR A 229 -12.82 -3.01 6.24
CA TYR A 229 -11.56 -2.35 5.92
C TYR A 229 -10.52 -3.31 5.35
N LEU A 230 -10.30 -4.48 5.97
CA LEU A 230 -9.33 -5.48 5.48
C LEU A 230 -9.75 -6.09 4.14
N LEU A 231 -11.02 -6.46 3.98
CA LEU A 231 -11.57 -6.94 2.71
C LEU A 231 -11.41 -5.90 1.60
N GLY A 232 -11.73 -4.65 1.90
CA GLY A 232 -11.62 -3.53 0.97
C GLY A 232 -10.18 -3.24 0.57
N THR A 233 -9.27 -3.19 1.55
CA THR A 233 -7.86 -2.88 1.37
C THR A 233 -7.17 -3.92 0.51
N TYR A 234 -7.29 -5.20 0.88
CA TYR A 234 -6.63 -6.27 0.14
C TYR A 234 -7.32 -6.53 -1.19
N GLY A 235 -8.66 -6.49 -1.27
CA GLY A 235 -9.39 -6.67 -2.52
C GLY A 235 -8.98 -5.65 -3.58
N ALA A 236 -8.87 -4.36 -3.23
CA ALA A 236 -8.39 -3.33 -4.15
C ALA A 236 -6.95 -3.57 -4.62
N LEU A 237 -6.07 -4.07 -3.76
CA LEU A 237 -4.69 -4.39 -4.12
C LEU A 237 -4.60 -5.52 -5.16
N LYS A 238 -5.50 -6.51 -5.11
CA LYS A 238 -5.48 -7.65 -6.07
C LYS A 238 -5.77 -7.24 -7.50
N TYR A 239 -6.48 -6.12 -7.72
CA TYR A 239 -6.65 -5.53 -9.05
C TYR A 239 -5.29 -5.25 -9.71
N TYR A 240 -4.37 -4.62 -8.97
CA TYR A 240 -3.07 -4.22 -9.49
C TYR A 240 -2.19 -5.42 -9.83
N ALA A 241 -2.25 -6.49 -9.04
CA ALA A 241 -1.58 -7.76 -9.37
C ALA A 241 -2.13 -8.36 -10.69
N TRP A 242 -3.46 -8.44 -10.82
CA TRP A 242 -4.09 -8.96 -12.04
C TRP A 242 -3.70 -8.14 -13.28
N LYS A 243 -3.91 -6.82 -13.23
CA LYS A 243 -3.63 -5.94 -14.37
C LYS A 243 -2.16 -5.94 -14.76
N TYR A 244 -1.26 -6.01 -13.80
CA TYR A 244 0.17 -6.10 -14.09
C TYR A 244 0.52 -7.40 -14.82
N PHE A 245 0.09 -8.56 -14.33
CA PHE A 245 0.37 -9.82 -15.02
C PHE A 245 -0.29 -9.94 -16.39
N GLU A 246 -1.50 -9.38 -16.55
CA GLU A 246 -2.18 -9.27 -17.85
C GLU A 246 -1.35 -8.43 -18.82
N LYS A 247 -0.92 -7.23 -18.39
CA LYS A 247 -0.06 -6.32 -19.19
C LYS A 247 1.26 -6.99 -19.59
N MET A 248 1.83 -7.81 -18.73
CA MET A 248 3.09 -8.52 -18.95
C MET A 248 2.94 -9.85 -19.72
N GLY A 249 1.73 -10.20 -20.17
CA GLY A 249 1.46 -11.43 -20.93
C GLY A 249 1.60 -12.71 -20.11
N GLN A 250 1.66 -12.62 -18.78
CA GLN A 250 1.73 -13.77 -17.87
C GLN A 250 0.35 -14.39 -17.71
N THR A 251 -0.13 -15.06 -18.77
CA THR A 251 -1.54 -15.48 -18.93
C THR A 251 -2.05 -16.33 -17.77
N GLU A 252 -1.26 -17.28 -17.28
CA GLU A 252 -1.64 -18.14 -16.15
C GLU A 252 -1.79 -17.34 -14.85
N LEU A 253 -0.77 -16.55 -14.49
CA LEU A 253 -0.81 -15.69 -13.30
C LEU A 253 -1.91 -14.63 -13.39
N ALA A 254 -2.15 -14.05 -14.57
CA ALA A 254 -3.24 -13.11 -14.80
C ALA A 254 -4.61 -13.75 -14.55
N GLY A 255 -4.83 -14.98 -15.04
CA GLY A 255 -6.05 -15.74 -14.77
C GLY A 255 -6.25 -16.03 -13.29
N ILE A 256 -5.19 -16.43 -12.59
CA ILE A 256 -5.20 -16.66 -11.14
C ILE A 256 -5.56 -15.37 -10.40
N TYR A 257 -4.86 -14.28 -10.65
CA TYR A 257 -5.09 -13.02 -9.93
C TYR A 257 -6.42 -12.36 -10.28
N LYS A 258 -6.97 -12.60 -11.47
CA LYS A 258 -8.36 -12.23 -11.76
C LYS A 258 -9.34 -12.95 -10.85
N ALA A 259 -9.20 -14.27 -10.69
CA ALA A 259 -10.08 -15.05 -9.79
C ALA A 259 -9.92 -14.62 -8.33
N VAL A 260 -8.69 -14.34 -7.89
CA VAL A 260 -8.40 -13.78 -6.56
C VAL A 260 -9.11 -12.43 -6.39
N PHE A 261 -8.92 -11.50 -7.32
CA PHE A 261 -9.58 -10.19 -7.29
C PHE A 261 -11.11 -10.32 -7.22
N ASP A 262 -11.70 -11.11 -8.12
CA ASP A 262 -13.16 -11.31 -8.16
C ASP A 262 -13.68 -11.87 -6.81
N GLY A 263 -12.97 -12.84 -6.22
CA GLY A 263 -13.33 -13.43 -4.92
C GLY A 263 -13.28 -12.43 -3.77
N TRP A 264 -12.22 -11.60 -3.69
CA TRP A 264 -12.12 -10.55 -2.67
C TRP A 264 -13.16 -9.45 -2.87
N GLN A 265 -13.41 -9.03 -4.11
CA GLN A 265 -14.43 -8.04 -4.42
C GLN A 265 -15.82 -8.53 -4.04
N GLU A 266 -16.17 -9.77 -4.36
CA GLU A 266 -17.45 -10.33 -3.97
C GLU A 266 -17.57 -10.44 -2.44
N ALA A 267 -16.53 -10.88 -1.74
CA ALA A 267 -16.50 -10.94 -0.28
C ALA A 267 -16.74 -9.55 0.35
N PHE A 268 -16.06 -8.51 -0.16
CA PHE A 268 -16.24 -7.13 0.28
C PHE A 268 -17.68 -6.63 0.04
N GLN A 269 -18.24 -6.88 -1.16
CA GLN A 269 -19.61 -6.45 -1.47
C GLN A 269 -20.65 -7.17 -0.60
N ILE A 270 -20.48 -8.47 -0.34
CA ILE A 270 -21.34 -9.21 0.58
C ILE A 270 -21.28 -8.58 1.98
N LYS A 271 -20.08 -8.31 2.51
CA LYS A 271 -19.91 -7.70 3.83
C LYS A 271 -20.59 -6.34 3.96
N LYS A 272 -20.59 -5.54 2.88
CA LYS A 272 -21.16 -4.19 2.85
C LYS A 272 -22.69 -4.17 2.68
N GLN A 273 -23.23 -5.14 1.96
CA GLN A 273 -24.63 -5.10 1.49
C GLN A 273 -25.54 -6.11 2.19
N GLN A 274 -24.99 -7.15 2.82
CA GLN A 274 -25.73 -8.24 3.42
C GLN A 274 -25.47 -8.34 4.92
N ASP A 275 -26.41 -8.94 5.64
CA ASP A 275 -26.31 -9.17 7.07
C ASP A 275 -25.37 -10.35 7.35
N VAL A 276 -24.12 -10.02 7.65
CA VAL A 276 -23.08 -11.00 7.98
C VAL A 276 -23.21 -11.60 9.38
N SER A 277 -24.29 -11.33 10.12
CA SER A 277 -24.63 -12.14 11.31
C SER A 277 -25.19 -13.52 10.92
N GLN A 278 -25.71 -13.64 9.70
CA GLN A 278 -26.29 -14.88 9.16
C GLN A 278 -25.20 -15.91 8.83
N PRO A 279 -25.27 -17.16 9.38
CA PRO A 279 -24.25 -18.19 9.19
C PRO A 279 -23.94 -18.51 7.72
N GLU A 280 -24.94 -18.53 6.86
CA GLU A 280 -24.82 -18.79 5.42
C GLU A 280 -24.05 -17.69 4.69
N ILE A 281 -24.19 -16.44 5.13
CA ILE A 281 -23.49 -15.28 4.54
C ILE A 281 -22.03 -15.30 4.98
N LYS A 282 -21.77 -15.58 6.26
CA LYS A 282 -20.41 -15.78 6.78
C LYS A 282 -19.69 -16.91 6.04
N ALA A 283 -20.36 -18.06 5.87
CA ALA A 283 -19.82 -19.21 5.15
C ALA A 283 -19.51 -18.87 3.68
N LYS A 284 -20.34 -18.05 3.03
CA LYS A 284 -20.09 -17.59 1.66
C LYS A 284 -18.82 -16.75 1.55
N ILE A 285 -18.62 -15.78 2.46
CA ILE A 285 -17.39 -14.97 2.50
C ILE A 285 -16.17 -15.86 2.75
N ALA A 286 -16.25 -16.74 3.75
CA ALA A 286 -15.16 -17.66 4.07
C ALA A 286 -14.79 -18.57 2.87
N ALA A 287 -15.77 -19.07 2.12
CA ALA A 287 -15.53 -19.88 0.93
C ALA A 287 -14.82 -19.11 -0.19
N LEU A 288 -15.21 -17.85 -0.44
CA LEU A 288 -14.54 -16.98 -1.41
C LEU A 288 -13.08 -16.75 -1.03
N LEU A 289 -12.81 -16.45 0.23
CA LEU A 289 -11.44 -16.24 0.74
C LEU A 289 -10.61 -17.53 0.71
N ARG A 290 -11.20 -18.69 1.02
CA ARG A 290 -10.52 -19.99 0.90
C ARG A 290 -10.13 -20.28 -0.55
N SER A 291 -11.03 -20.00 -1.50
CA SER A 291 -10.70 -20.15 -2.92
C SER A 291 -9.59 -19.20 -3.34
N ALA A 292 -9.64 -17.92 -2.96
CA ALA A 292 -8.58 -16.96 -3.25
C ALA A 292 -7.22 -17.37 -2.63
N HIS A 293 -7.24 -17.94 -1.42
CA HIS A 293 -6.04 -18.48 -0.76
C HIS A 293 -5.40 -19.62 -1.58
N GLU A 294 -6.19 -20.59 -2.03
CA GLU A 294 -5.70 -21.69 -2.88
C GLU A 294 -5.12 -21.19 -4.21
N HIS A 295 -5.70 -20.14 -4.77
CA HIS A 295 -5.20 -19.49 -5.98
C HIS A 295 -3.85 -18.80 -5.73
N GLU A 296 -3.69 -18.05 -4.65
CA GLU A 296 -2.39 -17.41 -4.33
C GLU A 296 -1.31 -18.42 -3.93
N ILE A 297 -1.65 -19.56 -3.31
CA ILE A 297 -0.71 -20.67 -3.11
C ILE A 297 -0.17 -21.15 -4.46
N LYS A 298 -1.05 -21.42 -5.44
CA LYS A 298 -0.63 -21.81 -6.80
C LYS A 298 0.19 -20.71 -7.49
N ALA A 299 -0.15 -19.45 -7.26
CA ALA A 299 0.62 -18.33 -7.79
C ALA A 299 2.06 -18.34 -7.28
N VAL A 300 2.27 -18.58 -5.98
CA VAL A 300 3.61 -18.70 -5.39
C VAL A 300 4.40 -19.82 -6.07
N ASP A 301 3.82 -21.00 -6.24
CA ASP A 301 4.48 -22.13 -6.91
C ASP A 301 4.93 -21.81 -8.35
N ILE A 302 4.18 -20.95 -9.05
CA ILE A 302 4.52 -20.50 -10.41
C ILE A 302 5.63 -19.44 -10.35
N MET A 303 5.48 -18.44 -9.48
CA MET A 303 6.45 -17.35 -9.34
C MET A 303 7.83 -17.85 -8.93
N GLU A 304 7.93 -18.83 -8.03
CA GLU A 304 9.20 -19.41 -7.60
C GLU A 304 9.92 -20.24 -8.67
N LYS A 305 9.18 -20.76 -9.67
CA LYS A 305 9.81 -21.50 -10.78
C LYS A 305 10.41 -20.58 -11.84
N ILE A 306 9.97 -19.32 -11.87
CA ILE A 306 10.33 -18.33 -12.89
C ILE A 306 11.34 -17.30 -12.33
N ALA A 307 11.32 -17.05 -11.01
CA ALA A 307 12.22 -16.14 -10.28
C ALA A 307 13.65 -16.67 -10.15
#